data_AF-A0A4U1BHG3-F1
#
_entry.id   AF-A0A4U1BHG3-F1
#
_cell.length_a   1.000
_cell.length_b   1.000
_cell.length_c   1.000
_cell.angle_alpha   90.00
_cell.angle_beta   90.00
_cell.angle_gamma   90.00
#
_symmetry.space_group_name_H-M   'P 1'
#
loop_
_entity.id
_entity.type
_entity.pdbx_description
1 polymer ?
#
loop_
_entity_poly.entity_id
_entity_poly.type
_entity_poly.pdbx_seq_one_letter_code
_entity_poly.pdbx_strand_id
1 'polypeptide(L)'
;MDRSTIKWDQQLRFRHIEVVALWEGRLTTRHLCQTFGIGRQQASRDINHYLSLAPTALKYDTRLKGYKPSPYFKPRFSQGDFGEYLQLLKQQRQLTESGFELLEVRSADTELVIPPQRQVDPAVVRQLLTAARTATRVRLLYASIATGNIGERVFVPHTLVHDGYRWHLRGYCEQAQHYLDLVLSRLRGQPKLLYPSDHTQAQDAKWNRWVRVTLEPNPQFSDAQREVIAIDYGMEGGELTLTTREALLDYHLRRLQITTPIQGFDPASQLLVVKARQPLSRVDG
;
A
#
# COMPACT_ATOMS: atom_id res chain seq x y z
N MET A 1 -13.32 -20.51 -22.89
CA MET A 1 -14.61 -20.05 -22.35
C MET A 1 -14.56 -18.55 -22.22
N ASP A 2 -15.52 -17.89 -22.86
CA ASP A 2 -15.64 -16.44 -22.94
C ASP A 2 -16.08 -15.86 -21.59
N ARG A 3 -15.41 -14.78 -21.16
CA ARG A 3 -15.70 -14.05 -19.90
C ARG A 3 -17.14 -13.52 -19.88
N SER A 4 -17.78 -13.40 -21.04
CA SER A 4 -19.16 -12.90 -21.24
C SER A 4 -20.26 -13.69 -20.52
N THR A 5 -20.02 -14.94 -20.14
CA THR A 5 -21.02 -15.80 -19.47
C THR A 5 -21.02 -15.68 -17.94
N ILE A 6 -20.04 -15.00 -17.35
CA ILE A 6 -19.88 -14.86 -15.91
C ILE A 6 -20.45 -13.51 -15.47
N LYS A 7 -21.40 -13.52 -14.53
CA LYS A 7 -21.99 -12.29 -13.96
C LYS A 7 -20.90 -11.38 -13.38
N TRP A 8 -21.08 -10.06 -13.52
CA TRP A 8 -20.11 -9.05 -13.08
C TRP A 8 -19.62 -9.26 -11.64
N ASP A 9 -20.53 -9.41 -10.68
CA ASP A 9 -20.19 -9.61 -9.27
C ASP A 9 -19.36 -10.88 -9.04
N GLN A 10 -19.58 -11.91 -9.85
CA GLN A 10 -18.80 -13.15 -9.79
C GLN A 10 -17.41 -12.95 -10.38
N GLN A 11 -17.26 -12.14 -11.43
CA GLN A 11 -15.94 -11.75 -11.93
C GLN A 11 -15.15 -10.96 -10.89
N LEU A 12 -15.80 -10.07 -10.13
CA LEU A 12 -15.16 -9.35 -9.02
C LEU A 12 -14.67 -10.32 -7.93
N ARG A 13 -15.49 -11.33 -7.56
CA ARG A 13 -15.06 -12.36 -6.60
C ARG A 13 -13.91 -13.22 -7.13
N PHE A 14 -13.89 -13.56 -8.42
CA PHE A 14 -12.78 -14.30 -9.04
C PHE A 14 -11.50 -13.46 -9.12
N ARG A 15 -11.61 -12.17 -9.42
CA ARG A 15 -10.50 -11.23 -9.35
C ARG A 15 -9.93 -11.16 -7.93
N HIS A 16 -10.79 -11.06 -6.91
CA HIS A 16 -10.37 -11.08 -5.51
C HIS A 16 -9.63 -12.38 -5.14
N ILE A 17 -10.15 -13.54 -5.56
CA ILE A 17 -9.51 -14.85 -5.38
C ILE A 17 -8.08 -14.83 -5.92
N GLU A 18 -7.90 -14.33 -7.15
CA GLU A 18 -6.59 -14.31 -7.80
C GLU A 18 -5.60 -13.37 -7.11
N VAL A 19 -6.03 -12.15 -6.79
CA VAL A 19 -5.16 -11.14 -6.16
C VAL A 19 -4.73 -11.61 -4.76
N VAL A 20 -5.65 -12.14 -3.93
CA VAL A 20 -5.30 -12.67 -2.60
C VAL A 20 -4.35 -13.87 -2.72
N ALA A 21 -4.65 -14.82 -3.60
CA ALA A 21 -3.78 -15.99 -3.78
C ALA A 21 -2.38 -15.58 -4.26
N LEU A 22 -2.31 -14.66 -5.23
CA LEU A 22 -1.06 -14.21 -5.83
C LEU A 22 -0.17 -13.45 -4.84
N TRP A 23 -0.75 -12.52 -4.08
CA TRP A 23 0.02 -11.59 -3.25
C TRP A 23 0.13 -11.98 -1.78
N GLU A 24 -0.87 -12.65 -1.21
CA GLU A 24 -0.80 -13.10 0.19
C GLU A 24 -0.35 -14.56 0.34
N GLY A 25 -0.45 -15.34 -0.75
CA GLY A 25 -0.02 -16.74 -0.82
C GLY A 25 -1.00 -17.74 -0.21
N ARG A 26 -2.09 -17.28 0.39
CA ARG A 26 -3.10 -18.13 1.02
C ARG A 26 -4.50 -17.52 0.93
N LEU A 27 -5.36 -18.17 0.17
CA LEU A 27 -6.78 -17.86 0.08
C LEU A 27 -7.61 -18.75 1.03
N THR A 28 -8.63 -18.16 1.63
CA THR A 28 -9.63 -18.87 2.45
C THR A 28 -11.00 -18.27 2.22
N THR A 29 -12.08 -19.00 2.51
CA THR A 29 -13.46 -18.47 2.44
C THR A 29 -13.64 -17.17 3.22
N ARG A 30 -12.91 -17.00 4.35
CA ARG A 30 -12.95 -15.77 5.16
C ARG A 30 -12.63 -14.51 4.35
N HIS A 31 -11.70 -14.56 3.39
CA HIS A 31 -11.34 -13.39 2.57
C HIS A 31 -12.53 -12.89 1.75
N LEU A 32 -13.27 -13.81 1.12
CA LEU A 32 -14.47 -13.47 0.38
C LEU A 32 -15.61 -13.02 1.30
N CYS A 33 -15.81 -13.69 2.44
CA CYS A 33 -16.83 -13.30 3.41
C CYS A 33 -16.61 -11.88 3.94
N GLN A 34 -15.37 -11.54 4.27
CA GLN A 34 -15.02 -10.21 4.80
C GLN A 34 -15.13 -9.12 3.74
N THR A 35 -14.77 -9.43 2.49
CA THR A 35 -14.73 -8.42 1.42
C THR A 35 -16.11 -8.19 0.80
N PHE A 36 -16.94 -9.22 0.66
CA PHE A 36 -18.21 -9.14 -0.07
C PHE A 36 -19.46 -9.34 0.82
N GLY A 37 -19.29 -9.49 2.14
CA GLY A 37 -20.42 -9.72 3.06
C GLY A 37 -21.18 -11.05 2.83
N ILE A 38 -20.61 -11.99 2.05
CA ILE A 38 -21.29 -13.24 1.69
C ILE A 38 -21.10 -14.34 2.74
N GLY A 39 -22.08 -15.24 2.85
CA GLY A 39 -21.98 -16.43 3.70
C GLY A 39 -20.91 -17.43 3.24
N ARG A 40 -20.37 -18.22 4.17
CA ARG A 40 -19.29 -19.20 3.92
C ARG A 40 -19.61 -20.21 2.82
N GLN A 41 -20.87 -20.63 2.71
CA GLN A 41 -21.31 -21.57 1.67
C GLN A 41 -21.22 -20.95 0.27
N GLN A 42 -21.62 -19.68 0.11
CA GLN A 42 -21.49 -18.95 -1.14
C GLN A 42 -20.02 -18.76 -1.50
N ALA A 43 -19.18 -18.34 -0.53
CA ALA A 43 -17.74 -18.21 -0.73
C ALA A 43 -17.09 -19.54 -1.19
N SER A 44 -17.49 -20.67 -0.61
CA SER A 44 -17.01 -21.99 -1.03
C SER A 44 -17.46 -22.35 -2.44
N ARG A 45 -18.71 -22.04 -2.80
CA ARG A 45 -19.24 -22.24 -4.16
C ARG A 45 -18.47 -21.42 -5.18
N ASP A 46 -18.18 -20.16 -4.88
CA ASP A 46 -17.40 -19.28 -5.76
C ASP A 46 -15.95 -19.78 -5.92
N ILE A 47 -15.29 -20.24 -4.86
CA ILE A 47 -13.94 -20.84 -4.96
C ILE A 47 -13.97 -22.10 -5.85
N ASN A 48 -14.96 -22.98 -5.67
CA ASN A 48 -15.07 -24.20 -6.47
C ASN A 48 -15.38 -23.88 -7.94
N HIS A 49 -16.21 -22.88 -8.20
CA HIS A 49 -16.49 -22.43 -9.57
C HIS A 49 -15.25 -21.79 -10.23
N TYR A 50 -14.50 -20.99 -9.48
CA TYR A 50 -13.21 -20.50 -9.96
C TYR A 50 -12.27 -21.66 -10.32
N LEU A 51 -12.18 -22.68 -9.46
CA LEU A 51 -11.34 -23.86 -9.68
C LEU A 51 -11.81 -24.72 -10.86
N SER A 52 -13.11 -24.81 -11.16
CA SER A 52 -13.56 -25.50 -12.38
C SER A 52 -13.12 -24.78 -13.65
N LEU A 53 -12.98 -23.45 -13.60
CA LEU A 53 -12.48 -22.64 -14.72
C LEU A 53 -10.96 -22.63 -14.79
N ALA A 54 -10.26 -22.73 -13.65
CA ALA A 54 -8.81 -22.74 -13.54
C ALA A 54 -8.30 -23.88 -12.63
N PRO A 55 -8.40 -25.15 -13.06
CA PRO A 55 -8.17 -26.33 -12.18
C PRO A 55 -6.76 -26.43 -11.62
N THR A 56 -5.77 -25.91 -12.33
CA THR A 56 -4.36 -25.95 -11.93
C THR A 56 -3.92 -24.70 -11.17
N ALA A 57 -4.79 -23.69 -11.02
CA ALA A 57 -4.40 -22.41 -10.43
C ALA A 57 -4.08 -22.53 -8.94
N LEU A 58 -4.95 -23.17 -8.17
CA LEU A 58 -4.82 -23.26 -6.70
C LEU A 58 -4.79 -24.71 -6.23
N LYS A 59 -4.05 -24.97 -5.15
CA LYS A 59 -4.03 -26.25 -4.45
C LYS A 59 -4.43 -26.04 -3.00
N TYR A 60 -5.34 -26.87 -2.49
CA TYR A 60 -5.66 -26.84 -1.07
C TYR A 60 -4.49 -27.36 -0.25
N ASP A 61 -4.12 -26.63 0.80
CA ASP A 61 -3.06 -26.98 1.74
C ASP A 61 -3.68 -27.21 3.11
N THR A 62 -3.60 -28.44 3.61
CA THR A 62 -4.22 -28.87 4.87
C THR A 62 -3.55 -28.25 6.10
N ARG A 63 -2.23 -27.98 6.03
CA ARG A 63 -1.47 -27.38 7.13
C ARG A 63 -1.82 -25.90 7.26
N LEU A 64 -1.86 -25.19 6.14
CA LEU A 64 -2.26 -23.79 6.09
C LEU A 64 -3.77 -23.60 6.21
N LYS A 65 -4.58 -24.66 6.11
CA LYS A 65 -6.06 -24.58 6.09
C LYS A 65 -6.54 -23.53 5.10
N GLY A 66 -6.14 -23.66 3.83
CA GLY A 66 -6.44 -22.70 2.77
C GLY A 66 -5.89 -23.12 1.41
N TYR A 67 -6.23 -22.36 0.37
CA TYR A 67 -5.77 -22.59 -0.99
C TYR A 67 -4.51 -21.76 -1.27
N LYS A 68 -3.44 -22.40 -1.75
CA LYS A 68 -2.21 -21.74 -2.18
C LYS A 68 -2.12 -21.72 -3.71
N PRO A 69 -1.52 -20.68 -4.30
CA PRO A 69 -1.21 -20.69 -5.72
C PRO A 69 -0.23 -21.83 -6.06
N SER A 70 -0.51 -22.52 -7.15
CA SER A 70 0.39 -23.55 -7.68
C SER A 70 1.53 -22.91 -8.51
N PRO A 71 2.58 -23.67 -8.84
CA PRO A 71 3.61 -23.21 -9.80
C PRO A 71 3.06 -22.83 -11.19
N TYR A 72 1.84 -23.30 -11.54
CA TYR A 72 1.18 -23.04 -12.81
C TYR A 72 0.11 -21.95 -12.71
N PHE A 73 0.01 -21.25 -11.57
CA PHE A 73 -0.95 -20.17 -11.38
C PHE A 73 -0.72 -19.06 -12.42
N LYS A 74 -1.78 -18.75 -13.18
CA LYS A 74 -1.82 -17.64 -14.13
C LYS A 74 -3.13 -16.86 -13.90
N PRO A 75 -3.05 -15.54 -13.61
CA PRO A 75 -4.23 -14.67 -13.57
C PRO A 75 -5.08 -14.79 -14.84
N ARG A 76 -6.40 -14.91 -14.67
CA ARG A 76 -7.40 -14.91 -15.74
C ARG A 76 -8.44 -13.81 -15.58
N PHE A 77 -8.68 -13.38 -14.35
CA PHE A 77 -9.67 -12.37 -13.98
C PHE A 77 -9.03 -11.08 -13.43
N SER A 78 -7.79 -11.16 -12.98
CA SER A 78 -6.92 -10.05 -12.58
C SER A 78 -5.83 -9.78 -13.61
N GLN A 79 -5.22 -8.61 -13.54
CA GLN A 79 -4.05 -8.22 -14.37
C GLN A 79 -2.74 -8.81 -13.82
N GLY A 80 -2.73 -9.26 -12.56
CA GLY A 80 -1.53 -9.77 -11.90
C GLY A 80 -0.58 -8.67 -11.44
N ASP A 81 -1.07 -7.43 -11.34
CA ASP A 81 -0.31 -6.27 -10.89
C ASP A 81 -0.50 -6.01 -9.38
N PHE A 82 0.50 -5.44 -8.71
CA PHE A 82 0.46 -5.22 -7.27
C PHE A 82 -0.44 -4.04 -6.87
N GLY A 83 -0.72 -3.12 -7.77
CA GLY A 83 -1.74 -2.08 -7.65
C GLY A 83 -3.16 -2.64 -7.51
N GLU A 84 -3.47 -3.82 -8.04
CA GLU A 84 -4.77 -4.48 -7.78
C GLU A 84 -4.90 -4.87 -6.30
N TYR A 85 -3.79 -5.19 -5.63
CA TYR A 85 -3.77 -5.41 -4.18
C TYR A 85 -4.05 -4.12 -3.42
N LEU A 86 -3.56 -2.96 -3.88
CA LEU A 86 -3.92 -1.66 -3.31
C LEU A 86 -5.42 -1.40 -3.41
N GLN A 87 -6.03 -1.70 -4.57
CA GLN A 87 -7.48 -1.54 -4.77
C GLN A 87 -8.26 -2.38 -3.76
N LEU A 88 -7.87 -3.63 -3.53
CA LEU A 88 -8.48 -4.48 -2.50
C LEU A 88 -8.32 -3.90 -1.08
N LEU A 89 -7.12 -3.45 -0.72
CA LEU A 89 -6.88 -2.85 0.61
C LEU A 89 -7.70 -1.57 0.82
N LYS A 90 -7.86 -0.75 -0.22
CA LYS A 90 -8.71 0.45 -0.18
C LYS A 90 -10.18 0.10 0.01
N GLN A 91 -10.70 -0.87 -0.74
CA GLN A 91 -12.09 -1.33 -0.60
C GLN A 91 -12.37 -1.84 0.82
N GLN A 92 -11.46 -2.63 1.40
CA GLN A 92 -11.61 -3.11 2.78
C GLN A 92 -11.67 -1.96 3.80
N ARG A 93 -10.86 -0.92 3.63
CA ARG A 93 -10.92 0.27 4.51
C ARG A 93 -12.17 1.11 4.28
N GLN A 94 -12.56 1.37 3.03
CA GLN A 94 -13.76 2.14 2.69
C GLN A 94 -15.04 1.47 3.19
N LEU A 95 -15.16 0.14 3.09
CA LEU A 95 -16.27 -0.60 3.70
C LEU A 95 -16.33 -0.44 5.23
N THR A 96 -15.20 -0.16 5.88
CA THR A 96 -15.10 0.06 7.32
C THR A 96 -15.36 1.52 7.72
N GLU A 97 -15.01 2.48 6.86
CA GLU A 97 -15.01 3.93 7.17
C GLU A 97 -16.17 4.71 6.54
N SER A 98 -16.65 4.35 5.34
CA SER A 98 -17.60 5.17 4.57
C SER A 98 -18.66 4.40 3.78
N GLY A 99 -18.65 3.06 3.78
CA GLY A 99 -19.72 2.21 3.24
C GLY A 99 -20.00 2.34 1.74
N PHE A 100 -19.18 3.09 0.99
CA PHE A 100 -19.41 3.36 -0.43
C PHE A 100 -18.61 2.38 -1.30
N GLU A 101 -19.30 1.51 -2.04
CA GLU A 101 -18.68 0.74 -3.12
C GLU A 101 -18.46 1.68 -4.31
N LEU A 102 -17.20 1.89 -4.70
CA LEU A 102 -16.89 2.63 -5.92
C LEU A 102 -17.33 1.79 -7.14
N LEU A 103 -18.58 1.93 -7.54
CA LEU A 103 -19.05 1.52 -8.85
C LEU A 103 -18.33 2.38 -9.89
N GLU A 104 -17.84 1.76 -10.97
CA GLU A 104 -17.29 2.49 -12.11
C GLU A 104 -18.35 3.49 -12.62
N VAL A 105 -18.18 4.76 -12.27
CA VAL A 105 -18.95 5.85 -12.87
C VAL A 105 -18.41 6.02 -14.29
N ARG A 106 -19.09 5.39 -15.25
CA ARG A 106 -18.85 5.64 -16.68
C ARG A 106 -19.53 6.95 -17.04
N SER A 107 -18.86 8.07 -16.80
CA SER A 107 -19.36 9.39 -17.19
C SER A 107 -18.22 10.37 -17.47
N ALA A 108 -18.38 11.08 -18.59
CA ALA A 108 -17.51 12.09 -19.21
C ALA A 108 -16.19 11.58 -19.83
N ASP A 109 -15.75 12.27 -20.89
CA ASP A 109 -14.43 12.16 -21.55
C ASP A 109 -13.32 12.52 -20.56
N THR A 110 -13.10 11.66 -19.58
CA THR A 110 -12.17 11.86 -18.48
C THR A 110 -10.94 11.01 -18.73
N GLU A 111 -9.80 11.66 -18.98
CA GLU A 111 -8.51 10.97 -19.03
C GLU A 111 -7.88 10.95 -17.64
N LEU A 112 -7.40 9.77 -17.24
CA LEU A 112 -6.71 9.58 -15.97
C LEU A 112 -5.20 9.57 -16.19
N VAL A 113 -4.50 10.50 -15.53
CA VAL A 113 -3.03 10.45 -15.44
C VAL A 113 -2.64 9.44 -14.36
N ILE A 114 -2.28 8.22 -14.80
CA ILE A 114 -1.89 7.13 -13.91
C ILE A 114 -0.36 7.10 -13.80
N PRO A 115 0.23 7.15 -12.60
CA PRO A 115 1.67 7.04 -12.45
C PRO A 115 2.17 5.65 -12.91
N PRO A 116 3.39 5.57 -13.49
CA PRO A 116 3.91 4.31 -13.99
C PRO A 116 4.09 3.31 -12.84
N GLN A 117 3.43 2.16 -12.97
CA GLN A 117 3.54 1.09 -12.00
C GLN A 117 4.90 0.42 -12.09
N ARG A 118 5.50 0.13 -10.94
CA ARG A 118 6.79 -0.55 -10.86
C ARG A 118 6.55 -2.02 -10.56
N GLN A 119 6.97 -2.88 -11.48
CA GLN A 119 6.80 -4.32 -11.32
C GLN A 119 7.58 -4.83 -10.11
N VAL A 120 6.94 -5.75 -9.38
CA VAL A 120 7.50 -6.48 -8.24
C VAL A 120 7.11 -7.94 -8.38
N ASP A 121 8.03 -8.84 -8.04
CA ASP A 121 7.76 -10.28 -8.11
C ASP A 121 6.78 -10.70 -6.97
N PRO A 122 5.64 -11.33 -7.30
CA PRO A 122 4.70 -11.85 -6.30
C PRO A 122 5.32 -12.82 -5.29
N ALA A 123 6.32 -13.62 -5.68
CA ALA A 123 7.04 -14.49 -4.74
C ALA A 123 7.80 -13.68 -3.68
N VAL A 124 8.49 -12.61 -4.10
CA VAL A 124 9.21 -11.69 -3.21
C VAL A 124 8.23 -11.01 -2.25
N VAL A 125 7.13 -10.47 -2.77
CA VAL A 125 6.12 -9.79 -1.94
C VAL A 125 5.50 -10.74 -0.92
N ARG A 126 5.10 -11.95 -1.31
CA ARG A 126 4.52 -12.94 -0.39
C ARG A 126 5.44 -13.26 0.78
N GLN A 127 6.73 -13.45 0.50
CA GLN A 127 7.70 -13.72 1.56
C GLN A 127 7.84 -12.53 2.52
N LEU A 128 7.89 -11.31 1.99
CA LEU A 128 7.99 -10.09 2.81
C LEU A 128 6.73 -9.85 3.65
N LEU A 129 5.54 -10.06 3.09
CA LEU A 129 4.28 -9.98 3.85
C LEU A 129 4.20 -11.06 4.92
N THR A 130 4.72 -12.26 4.64
CA THR A 130 4.82 -13.32 5.65
C THR A 130 5.74 -12.90 6.78
N ALA A 131 6.94 -12.42 6.45
CA ALA A 131 7.90 -11.93 7.43
C ALA A 131 7.34 -10.77 8.28
N ALA A 132 6.59 -9.86 7.66
CA ALA A 132 5.95 -8.74 8.35
C ALA A 132 4.91 -9.22 9.37
N ARG A 133 4.07 -10.19 8.99
CA ARG A 133 3.06 -10.78 9.89
C ARG A 133 3.67 -11.56 11.06
N THR A 134 4.84 -12.16 10.86
CA THR A 134 5.50 -13.02 11.86
C THR A 134 6.72 -12.39 12.52
N ALA A 135 6.91 -11.07 12.36
CA ALA A 135 8.06 -10.31 12.87
C ALA A 135 9.40 -11.03 12.63
N THR A 136 9.59 -11.58 11.43
CA THR A 136 10.74 -12.44 11.09
C THR A 136 11.78 -11.67 10.31
N ARG A 137 13.07 -11.86 10.63
CA ARG A 137 14.18 -11.31 9.85
C ARG A 137 14.18 -11.84 8.43
N VAL A 138 14.54 -10.97 7.50
CA VAL A 138 14.68 -11.30 6.09
C VAL A 138 16.04 -10.82 5.62
N ARG A 139 16.80 -11.75 5.03
CA ARG A 139 18.00 -11.42 4.27
C ARG A 139 17.61 -11.13 2.82
N LEU A 140 18.03 -9.99 2.29
CA LEU A 140 17.65 -9.53 0.95
C LEU A 140 18.79 -8.74 0.30
N LEU A 141 18.77 -8.66 -1.04
CA LEU A 141 19.65 -7.76 -1.79
C LEU A 141 18.88 -6.49 -2.16
N TYR A 142 19.50 -5.33 -1.96
CA TYR A 142 18.87 -4.04 -2.19
C TYR A 142 19.74 -3.13 -3.05
N ALA A 143 19.20 -2.65 -4.17
CA ALA A 143 19.84 -1.66 -5.02
C ALA A 143 19.63 -0.25 -4.44
N SER A 144 20.68 0.33 -3.88
CA SER A 144 20.64 1.67 -3.31
C SER A 144 21.00 2.72 -4.37
N ILE A 145 20.15 3.73 -4.56
CA ILE A 145 20.45 4.85 -5.46
C ILE A 145 21.59 5.70 -4.88
N ALA A 146 21.55 5.99 -3.58
CA ALA A 146 22.52 6.88 -2.94
C ALA A 146 23.97 6.39 -3.06
N THR A 147 24.17 5.07 -3.11
CA THR A 147 25.50 4.45 -3.18
C THR A 147 25.79 3.82 -4.54
N GLY A 148 24.82 3.76 -5.46
CA GLY A 148 24.93 3.00 -6.73
C GLY A 148 25.02 1.47 -6.58
N ASN A 149 25.34 0.97 -5.38
CA ASN A 149 25.65 -0.43 -5.13
C ASN A 149 24.42 -1.29 -4.77
N ILE A 150 24.51 -2.58 -5.10
CA ILE A 150 23.63 -3.63 -4.60
C ILE A 150 24.30 -4.23 -3.37
N GLY A 151 23.65 -4.11 -2.22
CA GLY A 151 24.16 -4.65 -0.95
C GLY A 151 23.19 -5.64 -0.33
N GLU A 152 23.73 -6.62 0.39
CA GLU A 152 22.94 -7.48 1.27
C GLU A 152 22.49 -6.71 2.52
N ARG A 153 21.25 -6.93 2.95
CA ARG A 153 20.69 -6.38 4.19
C ARG A 153 19.94 -7.44 4.95
N VAL A 154 19.94 -7.30 6.27
CA VAL A 154 19.04 -8.00 7.18
C VAL A 154 18.00 -6.99 7.64
N PHE A 155 16.75 -7.30 7.33
CA PHE A 155 15.63 -6.40 7.51
C PHE A 155 14.50 -7.11 8.23
N VAL A 156 13.89 -6.44 9.20
CA VAL A 156 12.72 -6.93 9.93
C VAL A 156 11.52 -6.09 9.48
N PRO A 157 10.80 -6.54 8.44
CA PRO A 157 9.65 -5.79 7.94
C PRO A 157 8.50 -5.82 8.94
N HIS A 158 7.64 -4.80 8.90
CA HIS A 158 6.41 -4.79 9.68
C HIS A 158 5.20 -4.24 8.92
N THR A 159 5.35 -3.18 8.13
CA THR A 159 4.21 -2.56 7.43
C THR A 159 4.51 -2.27 5.97
N LEU A 160 3.56 -2.59 5.10
CA LEU A 160 3.55 -2.18 3.70
C LEU A 160 2.90 -0.78 3.56
N VAL A 161 3.58 0.14 2.88
CA VAL A 161 3.16 1.54 2.69
C VAL A 161 3.09 1.85 1.20
N HIS A 162 2.02 2.52 0.75
CA HIS A 162 1.91 3.04 -0.61
C HIS A 162 1.85 4.57 -0.57
N ASP A 163 2.81 5.25 -1.20
CA ASP A 163 2.90 6.72 -1.17
C ASP A 163 2.06 7.43 -2.24
N GLY A 164 1.39 6.67 -3.12
CA GLY A 164 0.66 7.18 -4.28
C GLY A 164 1.34 6.87 -5.61
N TYR A 165 2.64 6.57 -5.59
CA TYR A 165 3.44 6.26 -6.78
C TYR A 165 4.10 4.89 -6.70
N ARG A 166 4.51 4.45 -5.51
CA ARG A 166 5.27 3.22 -5.32
C ARG A 166 5.04 2.61 -3.94
N TRP A 167 5.37 1.33 -3.87
CA TRP A 167 5.32 0.54 -2.65
C TRP A 167 6.63 0.60 -1.87
N HIS A 168 6.48 0.77 -0.57
CA HIS A 168 7.54 0.72 0.43
C HIS A 168 7.23 -0.34 1.47
N LEU A 169 8.29 -0.93 2.01
CA LEU A 169 8.21 -1.81 3.15
C LEU A 169 8.95 -1.16 4.30
N ARG A 170 8.20 -0.79 5.34
CA ARG A 170 8.74 -0.24 6.57
C ARG A 170 9.18 -1.36 7.50
N GLY A 171 10.30 -1.16 8.17
CA GLY A 171 10.90 -2.17 9.05
C GLY A 171 12.22 -1.71 9.66
N TYR A 172 12.76 -2.53 10.55
CA TYR A 172 14.05 -2.29 11.17
C TYR A 172 15.18 -2.84 10.30
N CYS A 173 16.18 -2.03 9.98
CA CYS A 173 17.36 -2.46 9.24
C CYS A 173 18.54 -2.64 10.20
N GLU A 174 19.06 -3.85 10.32
CA GLU A 174 20.16 -4.14 11.26
C GLU A 174 21.46 -3.44 10.85
N GLN A 175 21.75 -3.32 9.57
CA GLN A 175 22.94 -2.60 9.13
C GLN A 175 22.87 -1.10 9.45
N ALA A 176 21.66 -0.53 9.43
CA ALA A 176 21.44 0.90 9.70
C ALA A 176 21.10 1.18 11.18
N GLN A 177 20.79 0.15 11.96
CA GLN A 177 20.38 0.20 13.36
C GLN A 177 19.17 1.12 13.64
N HIS A 178 18.27 1.30 12.66
CA HIS A 178 17.04 2.07 12.83
C HIS A 178 15.92 1.62 11.89
N TYR A 179 14.70 2.11 12.15
CA TYR A 179 13.53 1.88 11.31
C TYR A 179 13.54 2.77 10.07
N LEU A 180 13.43 2.15 8.90
CA LEU A 180 13.44 2.81 7.61
C LEU A 180 12.49 2.12 6.63
N ASP A 181 12.33 2.74 5.46
CA ASP A 181 11.46 2.26 4.40
C ASP A 181 12.30 1.79 3.21
N LEU A 182 12.04 0.57 2.73
CA LEU A 182 12.64 0.03 1.51
C LEU A 182 11.64 0.04 0.36
N VAL A 183 11.99 0.72 -0.74
CA VAL A 183 11.19 0.65 -1.99
C VAL A 183 11.21 -0.78 -2.56
N LEU A 184 10.05 -1.40 -2.72
CA LEU A 184 9.96 -2.81 -3.16
C LEU A 184 10.58 -3.05 -4.54
N SER A 185 10.41 -2.13 -5.49
CA SER A 185 10.95 -2.26 -6.85
C SER A 185 12.49 -2.26 -6.93
N ARG A 186 13.18 -1.96 -5.82
CA ARG A 186 14.64 -1.96 -5.73
C ARG A 186 15.22 -3.24 -5.13
N LEU A 187 14.35 -4.15 -4.68
CA LEU A 187 14.78 -5.47 -4.23
C LEU A 187 15.31 -6.28 -5.41
N ARG A 188 16.32 -7.10 -5.14
CA ARG A 188 16.96 -7.99 -6.12
C ARG A 188 17.00 -9.41 -5.57
N GLY A 189 16.86 -10.39 -6.45
CA GLY A 189 16.80 -11.80 -6.08
C GLY A 189 15.61 -12.14 -5.19
N GLN A 190 15.66 -13.33 -4.60
CA GLN A 190 14.63 -13.81 -3.67
C GLN A 190 15.08 -13.53 -2.23
N PRO A 191 14.22 -12.93 -1.38
CA PRO A 191 14.50 -12.81 0.04
C PRO A 191 14.64 -14.20 0.68
N LYS A 192 15.31 -14.26 1.84
CA LYS A 192 15.40 -15.46 2.67
C LYS A 192 14.95 -15.15 4.08
N LEU A 193 13.90 -15.83 4.53
CA LEU A 193 13.48 -15.79 5.93
C LEU A 193 14.56 -16.39 6.83
N LEU A 194 14.81 -15.73 7.96
CA LEU A 194 15.74 -16.18 8.98
C LEU A 194 14.95 -16.55 10.25
N TYR A 195 15.25 -15.92 11.38
CA TYR A 195 14.64 -16.17 12.69
C TYR A 195 13.80 -14.96 13.16
N PRO A 196 12.84 -15.17 14.09
CA PRO A 196 12.02 -14.10 14.67
C PRO A 196 12.85 -12.98 15.33
N SER A 197 12.32 -11.77 15.36
CA SER A 197 12.95 -10.58 15.93
C SER A 197 12.02 -9.84 16.89
N ASP A 198 12.60 -9.20 17.90
CA ASP A 198 11.88 -8.33 18.84
C ASP A 198 11.66 -6.91 18.28
N HIS A 199 12.29 -6.56 17.15
CA HIS A 199 12.08 -5.29 16.45
C HIS A 199 10.76 -5.29 15.65
N THR A 200 9.64 -5.30 16.35
CA THR A 200 8.30 -5.28 15.73
C THR A 200 7.85 -3.85 15.40
N GLN A 201 6.64 -3.72 14.85
CA GLN A 201 5.97 -2.43 14.67
C GLN A 201 5.87 -1.64 15.99
N ALA A 202 5.66 -2.31 17.13
CA ALA A 202 5.45 -1.65 18.43
C ALA A 202 6.69 -0.89 18.91
N GLN A 203 7.89 -1.33 18.52
CA GLN A 203 9.16 -0.69 18.89
C GLN A 203 9.56 0.45 17.92
N ASP A 204 8.78 0.68 16.85
CA ASP A 204 9.01 1.78 15.92
C ASP A 204 8.41 3.09 16.45
N ALA A 205 9.23 3.87 17.16
CA ALA A 205 8.77 5.11 17.79
C ALA A 205 8.16 6.11 16.79
N LYS A 206 8.76 6.30 15.61
CA LYS A 206 8.24 7.23 14.58
C LYS A 206 6.94 6.72 13.97
N TRP A 207 6.77 5.41 13.88
CA TRP A 207 5.52 4.83 13.41
C TRP A 207 4.40 5.02 14.42
N ASN A 208 4.66 4.79 15.71
CA ASN A 208 3.64 4.87 16.75
C ASN A 208 3.37 6.31 17.23
N ARG A 209 4.25 7.26 16.91
CA ARG A 209 4.04 8.68 17.14
C ARG A 209 3.21 9.30 16.02
N TRP A 210 2.09 9.90 16.41
CA TRP A 210 1.28 10.73 15.53
C TRP A 210 1.72 12.18 15.64
N VAL A 211 1.64 12.89 14.53
CA VAL A 211 1.96 14.32 14.43
C VAL A 211 0.83 15.04 13.74
N ARG A 212 0.51 16.22 14.26
CA ARG A 212 -0.31 17.22 13.60
C ARG A 212 0.62 18.21 12.92
N VAL A 213 0.39 18.45 11.64
CA VAL A 213 1.16 19.41 10.85
C VAL A 213 0.20 20.43 10.28
N THR A 214 0.49 21.69 10.58
CA THR A 214 -0.23 22.84 10.06
C THR A 214 0.56 23.39 8.89
N LEU A 215 -0.11 23.50 7.75
CA LEU A 215 0.42 24.09 6.52
C LEU A 215 -0.25 25.43 6.29
N GLU A 216 0.48 26.35 5.66
CA GLU A 216 -0.03 27.65 5.23
C GLU A 216 0.46 27.95 3.79
N PRO A 217 -0.21 28.87 3.07
CA PRO A 217 0.29 29.36 1.79
C PRO A 217 1.70 29.94 1.96
N ASN A 218 2.58 29.70 0.99
CA ASN A 218 3.96 30.17 1.04
C ASN A 218 3.98 31.72 1.20
N PRO A 219 4.62 32.25 2.27
CA PRO A 219 4.66 33.69 2.55
C PRO A 219 5.33 34.55 1.48
N GLN A 220 6.07 33.95 0.54
CA GLN A 220 6.70 34.66 -0.59
C GLN A 220 5.68 35.17 -1.63
N PHE A 221 4.45 34.67 -1.60
CA PHE A 221 3.37 35.13 -2.46
C PHE A 221 2.68 36.39 -1.90
N SER A 222 2.10 37.19 -2.79
CA SER A 222 1.27 38.34 -2.41
C SER A 222 0.00 37.89 -1.68
N ASP A 223 -0.63 38.79 -0.94
CA ASP A 223 -1.83 38.48 -0.17
C ASP A 223 -2.94 37.87 -1.04
N ALA A 224 -3.17 38.45 -2.23
CA ALA A 224 -4.14 37.95 -3.19
C ALA A 224 -3.80 36.54 -3.71
N GLN A 225 -2.52 36.24 -3.94
CA GLN A 225 -2.08 34.90 -4.35
C GLN A 225 -2.26 33.88 -3.21
N ARG A 226 -1.93 34.27 -1.96
CA ARG A 226 -2.13 33.40 -0.79
C ARG A 226 -3.61 33.09 -0.55
N GLU A 227 -4.51 34.04 -0.82
CA GLU A 227 -5.96 33.83 -0.75
C GLU A 227 -6.44 32.79 -1.77
N VAL A 228 -5.97 32.89 -3.02
CA VAL A 228 -6.28 31.87 -4.06
C VAL A 228 -5.78 30.49 -3.64
N ILE A 229 -4.54 30.38 -3.15
CA ILE A 229 -3.98 29.12 -2.65
C ILE A 229 -4.80 28.57 -1.48
N ALA A 230 -5.20 29.42 -0.54
CA ALA A 230 -6.03 29.00 0.60
C ALA A 230 -7.38 28.43 0.14
N ILE A 231 -8.01 29.04 -0.87
CA ILE A 231 -9.26 28.54 -1.48
C ILE A 231 -9.04 27.19 -2.18
N ASP A 232 -8.00 27.06 -3.00
CA ASP A 232 -7.69 25.83 -3.75
C ASP A 232 -7.49 24.61 -2.85
N TYR A 233 -6.91 24.82 -1.67
CA TYR A 233 -6.66 23.78 -0.67
C TYR A 233 -7.79 23.65 0.36
N GLY A 234 -8.87 24.42 0.25
CA GLY A 234 -10.00 24.38 1.17
C GLY A 234 -9.60 24.73 2.62
N MET A 235 -8.72 25.70 2.79
CA MET A 235 -8.21 26.11 4.10
C MET A 235 -9.24 26.92 4.89
N GLU A 236 -9.28 26.68 6.20
CA GLU A 236 -10.03 27.52 7.14
C GLU A 236 -9.04 28.43 7.87
N GLY A 237 -9.28 29.74 7.87
CA GLY A 237 -8.37 30.72 8.49
C GLY A 237 -6.96 30.77 7.86
N GLY A 238 -6.81 30.33 6.61
CA GLY A 238 -5.53 30.30 5.91
C GLY A 238 -4.61 29.13 6.31
N GLU A 239 -5.15 28.12 6.98
CA GLU A 239 -4.40 26.94 7.41
C GLU A 239 -5.01 25.63 6.91
N LEU A 240 -4.15 24.67 6.58
CA LEU A 240 -4.51 23.28 6.32
C LEU A 240 -3.84 22.38 7.36
N THR A 241 -4.64 21.65 8.12
CA THR A 241 -4.13 20.73 9.15
C THR A 241 -4.20 19.28 8.67
N LEU A 242 -3.08 18.56 8.77
CA LEU A 242 -3.00 17.13 8.52
C LEU A 242 -2.51 16.37 9.74
N THR A 243 -3.14 15.23 10.03
CA THR A 243 -2.72 14.32 11.11
C THR A 243 -2.24 13.02 10.50
N THR A 244 -0.99 12.64 10.78
CA THR A 244 -0.38 11.43 10.22
C THR A 244 0.63 10.82 11.17
N ARG A 245 1.04 9.57 10.93
CA ARG A 245 2.19 8.98 11.62
C ARG A 245 3.43 9.75 11.19
N GLU A 246 4.30 10.07 12.13
CA GLU A 246 5.52 10.81 11.82
C GLU A 246 6.37 10.11 10.75
N ALA A 247 6.47 8.79 10.82
CA ALA A 247 7.14 7.97 9.81
C ALA A 247 6.66 8.23 8.37
N LEU A 248 5.42 8.69 8.20
CA LEU A 248 4.79 8.91 6.91
C LEU A 248 4.77 10.38 6.48
N LEU A 249 5.14 11.31 7.37
CA LEU A 249 5.02 12.75 7.12
C LEU A 249 5.73 13.18 5.83
N ASP A 250 6.95 12.69 5.60
CA ASP A 250 7.73 13.04 4.41
C ASP A 250 7.07 12.61 3.09
N TYR A 251 6.17 11.61 3.11
CA TYR A 251 5.39 11.26 1.92
C TYR A 251 4.28 12.29 1.67
N HIS A 252 3.60 12.74 2.72
CA HIS A 252 2.57 13.78 2.59
C HIS A 252 3.18 15.10 2.10
N LEU A 253 4.30 15.54 2.69
CA LEU A 253 4.96 16.79 2.30
C LEU A 253 5.43 16.74 0.84
N ARG A 254 6.09 15.66 0.41
CA ARG A 254 6.51 15.51 -1.00
C ARG A 254 5.34 15.48 -1.97
N ARG A 255 4.20 14.92 -1.56
CA ARG A 255 2.99 14.89 -2.39
C ARG A 255 2.35 16.26 -2.54
N LEU A 256 2.51 17.12 -1.55
CA LEU A 256 2.15 18.55 -1.60
C LEU A 256 3.28 19.42 -2.16
N GLN A 257 4.34 18.80 -2.72
CA GLN A 257 5.51 19.48 -3.28
C GLN A 257 6.24 20.39 -2.28
N ILE A 258 6.14 20.07 -0.99
CA ILE A 258 6.81 20.80 0.08
C ILE A 258 8.20 20.18 0.30
N THR A 259 9.24 21.00 0.13
CA THR A 259 10.63 20.63 0.40
C THR A 259 11.15 21.33 1.66
N THR A 260 12.11 20.71 2.36
CA THR A 260 12.72 21.27 3.57
C THR A 260 14.22 20.96 3.61
N PRO A 261 15.13 21.95 3.72
CA PRO A 261 14.87 23.40 3.69
C PRO A 261 14.38 23.87 2.31
N ILE A 262 13.78 25.07 2.26
CA ILE A 262 13.44 25.74 1.00
C ILE A 262 14.77 26.10 0.31
N GLN A 263 15.33 25.21 -0.51
CA GLN A 263 16.58 25.44 -1.22
C GLN A 263 16.38 25.26 -2.72
N GLY A 264 16.64 26.33 -3.47
CA GLY A 264 16.93 26.29 -4.91
C GLY A 264 15.76 26.06 -5.86
N PHE A 265 14.51 25.99 -5.36
CA PHE A 265 13.32 25.92 -6.21
C PHE A 265 12.70 27.30 -6.42
N ASP A 266 12.13 27.53 -7.60
CA ASP A 266 11.28 28.68 -7.88
C ASP A 266 10.15 28.73 -6.84
N PRO A 267 9.95 29.83 -6.10
CA PRO A 267 8.82 30.00 -5.17
C PRO A 267 7.47 29.61 -5.78
N ALA A 268 7.29 29.82 -7.10
CA ALA A 268 6.09 29.41 -7.84
C ALA A 268 5.81 27.90 -7.81
N SER A 269 6.83 27.07 -7.57
CA SER A 269 6.72 25.60 -7.55
C SER A 269 6.36 25.02 -6.17
N GLN A 270 6.38 25.83 -5.10
CA GLN A 270 6.01 25.40 -3.76
C GLN A 270 4.94 26.33 -3.17
N LEU A 271 3.68 25.98 -3.40
CA LEU A 271 2.51 26.76 -2.95
C LEU A 271 2.32 26.76 -1.43
N LEU A 272 2.80 25.72 -0.74
CA LEU A 272 2.58 25.51 0.69
C LEU A 272 3.90 25.42 1.47
N VAL A 273 3.88 25.83 2.73
CA VAL A 273 4.98 25.64 3.68
C VAL A 273 4.48 25.01 4.98
N VAL A 274 5.38 24.37 5.72
CA VAL A 274 5.07 23.88 7.07
C VAL A 274 5.15 25.05 8.05
N LYS A 275 4.00 25.44 8.60
CA LYS A 275 3.90 26.46 9.65
C LYS A 275 4.30 25.90 11.01
N ALA A 276 3.72 24.76 11.36
CA ALA A 276 3.93 24.14 12.67
C ALA A 276 3.84 22.63 12.59
N ARG A 277 4.55 21.97 13.49
CA ARG A 277 4.52 20.51 13.67
C ARG A 277 4.47 20.20 15.16
N GLN A 278 3.45 19.44 15.57
CA GLN A 278 3.23 19.12 16.98
C GLN A 278 3.03 17.60 17.14
N PRO A 279 3.76 16.94 18.06
CA PRO A 279 3.49 15.56 18.40
C PRO A 279 2.14 15.44 19.12
N LEU A 280 1.38 14.41 18.78
CA LEU A 280 0.11 14.10 19.44
C LEU A 280 0.32 12.97 20.46
N SER A 281 -0.24 13.12 21.65
CA SER A 281 -0.26 12.11 22.70
C SER A 281 -1.30 11.01 22.45
N ARG A 282 -2.39 11.34 21.73
CA ARG A 282 -3.41 10.42 21.21
C ARG A 282 -4.00 10.95 19.89
N VAL A 283 -4.49 10.06 19.04
CA VAL A 283 -5.29 10.44 17.87
C VAL A 283 -6.74 10.47 18.34
N ASP A 284 -7.38 11.64 18.27
CA ASP A 284 -8.83 11.73 18.40
C ASP A 284 -9.41 11.11 17.12
N GLY A 285 -10.19 10.04 17.31
CA GLY A 285 -10.73 9.18 16.25
C GLY A 285 -11.87 9.81 15.47
#